data_AF-A0A6I1NRW6-F1
#
_entry.id   AF-A0A6I1NRW6-F1
#
_cell.length_a   1.000
_cell.length_b   1.000
_cell.length_c   1.000
_cell.angle_alpha   90.00
_cell.angle_beta   90.00
_cell.angle_gamma   90.00
#
_symmetry.space_group_name_H-M   'P 1'
#
loop_
_entity.id
_entity.type
_entity.pdbx_description
1 polymer ?
#
loop_
_entity_poly.entity_id
_entity_poly.type
_entity_poly.pdbx_seq_one_letter_code
_entity_poly.pdbx_strand_id
1 'polypeptide(L)' 'MIISRQLTGLALAGAFLGLSLSAHALSPATQTHADIRRTSFGVPHIRAENERGLGFGIGYAYAQDNLCLLANEIVTVNG' A
#
# COMPACT_ATOMS: atom_id res chain seq x y z
N MET A 1 38.24 -28.05 -11.28
CA MET A 1 37.63 -27.83 -9.94
C MET A 1 37.13 -26.39 -9.69
N ILE A 2 37.65 -25.36 -10.37
CA ILE A 2 37.26 -23.95 -10.18
C ILE A 2 35.91 -23.61 -10.85
N ILE A 3 35.64 -24.14 -12.05
CA ILE A 3 34.42 -23.85 -12.84
C ILE A 3 33.15 -24.46 -12.21
N SER A 4 33.25 -25.66 -11.63
CA SER A 4 32.12 -26.33 -10.95
C SER A 4 31.64 -25.57 -9.71
N ARG A 5 32.56 -24.94 -8.95
CA ARG A 5 32.23 -24.07 -7.80
C ARG A 5 31.54 -22.76 -8.20
N GLN A 6 31.88 -22.22 -9.36
CA GLN A 6 31.28 -20.99 -9.89
C GLN A 6 29.81 -21.21 -10.31
N LEU A 7 29.53 -22.36 -10.93
CA LEU A 7 28.18 -22.76 -11.35
C LEU A 7 27.25 -23.03 -10.16
N THR A 8 27.75 -23.65 -9.09
CA THR A 8 26.97 -23.85 -7.85
C THR A 8 26.67 -22.54 -7.14
N GLY A 9 27.64 -21.60 -7.14
CA GLY A 9 27.44 -20.26 -6.57
C GLY A 9 26.37 -19.45 -7.30
N LEU A 10 26.38 -19.43 -8.64
CA LEU A 10 25.36 -18.73 -9.43
C LEU A 10 23.97 -19.33 -9.26
N ALA A 11 23.85 -20.67 -9.22
CA ALA A 11 22.56 -21.33 -9.03
C ALA A 11 21.94 -21.00 -7.67
N LEU A 12 22.76 -20.99 -6.61
CA LEU A 12 22.30 -20.63 -5.27
C LEU A 12 21.87 -19.16 -5.20
N ALA A 13 22.65 -18.25 -5.79
CA ALA A 13 22.30 -16.83 -5.85
C ALA A 13 21.01 -16.58 -6.64
N GLY A 14 20.82 -17.28 -7.76
CA GLY A 14 19.58 -17.22 -8.55
C GLY A 14 18.36 -17.72 -7.78
N ALA A 15 18.51 -18.81 -7.01
CA ALA A 15 17.45 -19.34 -6.15
C ALA A 15 17.08 -18.36 -5.02
N PHE A 16 18.06 -17.73 -4.37
CA PHE A 16 17.82 -16.72 -3.33
C PHE A 16 17.15 -15.46 -3.89
N LEU A 17 17.56 -14.98 -5.07
CA LEU A 17 16.90 -13.84 -5.72
C LEU A 17 15.46 -14.17 -6.12
N GLY A 18 15.22 -15.34 -6.72
CA GLY A 18 13.90 -15.77 -7.16
C GLY A 18 12.91 -15.97 -5.99
N LEU A 19 13.38 -16.52 -4.88
CA LEU A 19 12.56 -16.71 -3.68
C LEU A 19 12.21 -15.37 -3.00
N SER A 20 13.17 -14.45 -2.94
CA SER A 20 12.96 -13.12 -2.33
C SER A 20 11.93 -12.27 -3.08
N LEU A 21 11.89 -12.39 -4.41
CA LEU A 21 10.94 -11.65 -5.25
C LEU A 21 9.50 -12.13 -5.06
N SER A 22 9.32 -13.45 -4.89
CA SER A 22 7.99 -14.08 -4.73
C SER A 22 7.34 -13.71 -3.39
N ALA A 23 8.12 -13.49 -2.33
CA ALA A 23 7.63 -13.15 -1.00
C ALA A 23 6.98 -11.74 -0.93
N HIS A 24 7.38 -10.81 -1.80
CA HIS A 24 6.83 -9.45 -1.82
C HIS A 24 5.53 -9.32 -2.64
N ALA A 25 5.21 -10.31 -3.49
CA ALA A 25 4.05 -10.26 -4.36
C ALA A 25 2.73 -10.65 -3.66
N LEU A 26 2.80 -11.46 -2.60
CA LEU A 26 1.64 -11.80 -1.78
C LEU A 26 1.58 -10.88 -0.56
N SER A 27 1.11 -9.65 -0.75
CA SER A 27 0.52 -8.92 0.37
C SER A 27 -0.93 -9.42 0.47
N PRO A 28 -1.30 -10.23 1.50
CA PRO A 28 -2.68 -10.64 1.66
C PRO A 28 -3.53 -9.37 1.69
N ALA A 29 -4.64 -9.36 0.95
CA ALA A 29 -5.61 -8.28 0.96
C ALA A 29 -6.19 -8.16 2.37
N THR A 30 -5.45 -7.47 3.24
CA THR A 30 -5.84 -7.23 4.62
C THR A 30 -7.00 -6.27 4.52
N GLN A 31 -8.14 -6.67 5.06
CA GLN A 31 -9.32 -5.82 5.10
C GLN A 31 -8.94 -4.48 5.74
N THR A 32 -9.03 -3.42 4.97
CA THR A 32 -8.75 -2.07 5.46
C THR A 32 -9.94 -1.60 6.28
N HIS A 33 -9.72 -1.40 7.57
CA HIS A 33 -10.74 -0.97 8.51
C HIS A 33 -10.34 0.35 9.18
N ALA A 34 -11.31 1.25 9.32
CA ALA A 34 -11.18 2.49 10.07
C ALA A 34 -12.51 2.82 10.76
N ASP A 35 -12.44 3.22 12.03
CA ASP A 35 -13.56 3.82 12.76
C ASP A 35 -13.51 5.33 12.52
N ILE A 36 -14.61 5.87 11.98
CA ILE A 36 -14.72 7.28 11.61
C ILE A 36 -15.88 7.90 12.38
N ARG A 37 -15.57 8.84 13.27
CA ARG A 37 -16.56 9.63 13.99
C ARG A 37 -16.45 11.08 13.58
N ARG A 38 -17.59 11.76 13.43
CA ARG A 38 -17.62 13.19 13.13
C ARG A 38 -18.14 13.99 14.32
N THR A 39 -17.54 15.15 14.53
CA THR A 39 -18.02 16.14 15.49
C THR A 39 -18.75 17.27 14.73
N SER A 40 -19.15 18.33 15.44
CA SER A 40 -19.79 19.50 14.85
C SER A 40 -19.01 20.03 13.65
N PHE A 41 -19.73 20.56 12.66
CA PHE A 41 -19.17 21.01 11.38
C PHE A 41 -18.51 19.91 10.53
N GLY A 42 -18.68 18.63 10.90
CA GLY A 42 -18.26 17.50 10.08
C GLY A 42 -16.80 17.09 10.24
N VAL A 43 -16.07 17.61 11.24
CA VAL A 43 -14.65 17.31 11.47
C VAL A 43 -14.46 15.81 11.78
N PRO A 44 -13.70 15.07 10.95
CA PRO A 44 -13.51 13.64 11.14
C PRO A 44 -12.41 13.33 12.17
N HIS A 45 -12.71 12.42 13.08
CA HIS A 45 -11.75 11.77 13.97
C HIS A 45 -11.64 10.30 13.55
N ILE A 46 -10.47 9.89 13.06
CA ILE A 46 -10.25 8.59 12.42
C ILE A 46 -9.33 7.75 13.29
N ARG A 47 -9.75 6.52 13.61
CA ARG A 47 -8.94 5.54 14.33
C ARG A 47 -8.77 4.29 13.48
N ALA A 48 -7.54 3.79 13.41
CA ALA A 48 -7.20 2.54 12.73
C ALA A 48 -6.07 1.82 13.48
N GLU A 49 -5.90 0.52 13.21
CA GLU A 49 -4.87 -0.32 13.83
C GLU A 49 -3.50 -0.19 13.15
N ASN A 50 -3.47 0.38 11.93
CA ASN A 50 -2.26 0.59 11.14
C ASN A 50 -2.46 1.76 10.17
N GLU A 51 -1.36 2.17 9.54
CA GLU A 51 -1.28 3.32 8.63
C GLU A 51 -2.11 3.11 7.36
N ARG A 52 -2.22 1.86 6.88
CA ARG A 52 -3.05 1.54 5.72
C ARG A 52 -4.53 1.79 6.02
N GLY A 53 -5.01 1.32 7.16
CA GLY A 53 -6.37 1.58 7.64
C GLY A 53 -6.59 3.07 7.90
N LEU A 54 -5.60 3.77 8.46
CA LEU A 54 -5.67 5.21 8.70
C LEU A 54 -5.81 6.00 7.39
N GLY A 55 -4.96 5.69 6.40
CA GLY A 55 -5.02 6.30 5.07
C GLY A 55 -6.35 6.02 4.36
N PHE A 56 -6.90 4.81 4.50
CA PHE A 56 -8.24 4.47 4.01
C PHE A 56 -9.31 5.38 4.64
N GLY A 57 -9.30 5.53 5.97
CA GLY A 57 -10.26 6.39 6.67
C GLY A 57 -10.14 7.86 6.29
N ILE A 58 -8.91 8.37 6.11
CA ILE A 58 -8.65 9.75 5.67
C ILE A 58 -9.21 9.98 4.27
N GLY A 59 -8.86 9.11 3.32
CA GLY A 59 -9.33 9.21 1.95
C GLY A 59 -10.86 9.14 1.86
N TYR A 60 -11.48 8.20 2.59
CA TYR A 60 -12.93 8.04 2.61
C TYR A 60 -13.65 9.25 3.23
N ALA A 61 -13.14 9.79 4.35
CA ALA A 61 -13.72 10.97 4.97
C ALA A 61 -13.62 12.21 4.05
N TYR A 62 -12.44 12.44 3.46
CA TYR A 62 -12.23 13.59 2.58
C TYR A 62 -13.06 13.48 1.29
N ALA A 63 -13.12 12.30 0.68
CA ALA A 63 -13.90 12.08 -0.54
C ALA A 63 -15.40 12.32 -0.32
N GLN A 64 -15.97 11.93 0.83
CA GLN A 64 -17.37 12.23 1.13
C GLN A 64 -17.69 13.73 1.07
N ASP A 65 -16.74 14.58 1.44
CA ASP A 65 -16.95 16.03 1.52
C ASP A 65 -16.45 16.77 0.26
N ASN A 66 -15.44 16.23 -0.43
CA ASN A 66 -14.66 16.94 -1.45
C ASN A 66 -14.32 16.09 -2.69
N LEU A 67 -15.11 15.06 -3.01
CA LEU A 67 -14.81 14.15 -4.14
C LEU A 67 -14.54 14.90 -5.45
N CYS A 68 -15.41 15.84 -5.82
CA CYS A 68 -15.29 16.57 -7.08
C CYS A 68 -14.02 17.44 -7.12
N LEU A 69 -13.69 18.09 -6.00
CA LEU A 69 -12.48 18.90 -5.88
C LEU A 69 -11.25 18.01 -6.07
N LEU A 70 -11.16 16.91 -5.32
CA LEU A 70 -10.02 16.00 -5.41
C LEU A 70 -9.88 15.41 -6.82
N ALA A 71 -10.99 15.00 -7.43
CA ALA A 71 -10.99 14.44 -8.78
C ALA A 71 -10.47 15.45 -9.81
N ASN A 72 -10.87 16.72 -9.71
CA ASN A 72 -10.36 17.79 -10.57
C ASN A 72 -8.86 17.99 -10.43
N GLU A 73 -8.35 18.00 -9.20
CA GLU A 73 -6.91 18.12 -8.95
C GLU A 73 -6.14 16.92 -9.53
N ILE A 74 -6.66 15.70 -9.36
CA ILE A 74 -6.06 14.49 -9.92
C ILE A 74 -6.00 14.55 -11.45
N VAL A 75 -7.08 14.97 -12.12
CA VAL A 75 -7.08 15.15 -13.59
C VAL A 75 -6.03 16.19 -13.99
N THR A 76 -6.02 17.33 -13.31
CA THR A 76 -5.09 18.43 -13.61
C THR A 76 -3.62 18.00 -13.53
N VAL A 77 -3.24 17.18 -12.54
CA VAL A 77 -1.86 16.68 -12.43
C VAL A 77 -1.54 15.53 -13.38
N ASN A 78 -2.56 14.83 -13.90
CA ASN A 78 -2.40 13.75 -14.87
C ASN A 78 -2.30 14.24 -16.33
N GLY A 79 -2.61 15.51 -16.59
CA GLY A 79 -2.58 16.13 -17.93
C GLY A 79 -3.85 15.91 -18.74
#